data_AF-A0A843SE48-F1
#
_entry.id   AF-A0A843SE48-F1
#
_cell.length_a   1.000
_cell.length_b   1.000
_cell.length_c   1.000
_cell.angle_alpha   90.00
_cell.angle_beta   90.00
_cell.angle_gamma   90.00
#
_symmetry.space_group_name_H-M   'P 1'
#
loop_
_entity.id
_entity.type
_entity.pdbx_description
1 polymer ?
#
loop_
_entity_poly.entity_id
_entity_poly.type
_entity_poly.pdbx_seq_one_letter_code
_entity_poly.pdbx_strand_id
1 'polypeptide(L)'
;MATIKSNLRNLVDKARLLISDDRPPSFATPTAPMNAPSLPIPLSLMSLEHQEELELLLLPLSEQQPCGPALRYDPIFTEIRLAREEDDPSLPMGQWERPLKKADWALIENRCKAMLASRSKDLQIAVWLLEAWTMQHGVDGLYRGLSLVDGLLRQFWEPLHPAIQDGDADARIAPLEWLNGSFAATVRVQMPLLKIQGRKPPAQSLSDWERMTARELAGQPGEPHVDGEAPLTRIEVIAYAQQRLGRELANRLQVVQRCLNCLETMLAFVDLQLGGQAPNLSKLKGTLVAVERVLHQLAPEPKEEEMTMPEAPLDGEEVSGMAAGLAPPPVALSGWKNRDEAYAALGAIADYLSLVEPHSPTPYLLRRAVNWGRMPLPELMAEIIREEGDLNRLVNMLGLRE
;
A
#
# COMPACT_ATOMS: atom_id res chain seq x y z
N MET A 1 -34.13 52.09 6.58
CA MET A 1 -32.65 51.92 6.46
C MET A 1 -31.92 51.65 7.78
N ALA A 2 -32.48 51.96 8.96
CA ALA A 2 -31.83 51.67 10.25
C ALA A 2 -31.88 50.18 10.67
N THR A 3 -32.93 49.45 10.28
CA THR A 3 -33.15 48.04 10.68
C THR A 3 -32.20 47.05 9.96
N ILE A 4 -31.76 47.38 8.75
CA ILE A 4 -30.84 46.53 7.96
C ILE A 4 -29.40 46.62 8.48
N LYS A 5 -28.96 47.80 8.95
CA LYS A 5 -27.63 47.99 9.56
C LYS A 5 -27.50 47.29 10.92
N SER A 6 -28.59 47.16 11.67
CA SER A 6 -28.64 46.41 12.93
C SER A 6 -28.43 44.90 12.71
N ASN A 7 -29.08 44.33 11.70
CA ASN A 7 -28.96 42.90 11.38
C ASN A 7 -27.58 42.51 10.83
N LEU A 8 -26.92 43.39 10.09
CA LEU A 8 -25.57 43.14 9.55
C LEU A 8 -24.49 43.15 10.64
N ARG A 9 -24.56 44.04 11.64
CA ARG A 9 -23.63 44.03 12.78
C ARG A 9 -23.80 42.77 13.64
N ASN A 10 -25.04 42.36 13.87
CA ASN A 10 -25.36 41.14 14.62
C ASN A 10 -24.84 39.86 13.92
N LEU A 11 -24.77 39.86 12.59
CA LEU A 11 -24.20 38.76 11.80
C LEU A 11 -22.68 38.74 11.84
N VAL A 12 -22.02 39.91 11.80
CA VAL A 12 -20.56 40.03 11.84
C VAL A 12 -20.02 39.70 13.24
N ASP A 13 -20.73 40.09 14.30
CA ASP A 13 -20.35 39.76 15.68
C ASP A 13 -20.57 38.27 16.01
N LYS A 14 -21.65 37.65 15.47
CA LYS A 14 -21.83 36.19 15.53
C LYS A 14 -20.80 35.43 14.70
N ALA A 15 -20.39 35.96 13.55
CA ALA A 15 -19.32 35.36 12.74
C ALA A 15 -17.96 35.45 13.43
N ARG A 16 -17.67 36.53 14.17
CA ARG A 16 -16.44 36.64 14.99
C ARG A 16 -16.39 35.65 16.15
N LEU A 17 -17.52 35.42 16.82
CA LEU A 17 -17.61 34.42 17.90
C LEU A 17 -17.50 32.97 17.43
N LEU A 18 -17.72 32.70 16.13
CA LEU A 18 -17.54 31.37 15.52
C LEU A 18 -16.10 31.11 15.04
N ILE A 19 -15.25 32.15 14.97
CA ILE A 19 -13.88 32.06 14.46
C ILE A 19 -12.84 32.05 15.61
N SER A 20 -13.22 32.49 16.81
CA SER A 20 -12.38 32.40 18.01
C SER A 20 -12.75 31.18 18.86
N ASP A 21 -12.40 29.98 18.40
CA ASP A 21 -12.33 28.80 19.28
C ASP A 21 -10.90 28.71 19.81
N ASP A 22 -10.68 29.12 21.06
CA ASP A 22 -9.39 29.04 21.78
C ASP A 22 -9.03 27.60 22.18
N ARG A 23 -9.59 26.59 21.48
CA ARG A 23 -9.26 25.19 21.68
C ARG A 23 -8.11 24.82 20.74
N PRO A 24 -7.01 24.25 21.26
CA PRO A 24 -5.95 23.74 20.39
C PRO A 24 -6.56 22.72 19.43
N PRO A 25 -6.10 22.65 18.16
CA PRO A 25 -6.61 21.69 17.21
C PRO A 25 -6.48 20.29 17.80
N SER A 26 -7.61 19.60 17.96
CA SER A 26 -7.64 18.19 18.33
C SER A 26 -7.11 17.41 17.13
N PHE A 27 -5.79 17.18 17.11
CA PHE A 27 -5.18 16.23 16.19
C PHE A 27 -5.87 14.89 16.41
N ALA A 28 -6.45 14.34 15.33
CA ALA A 28 -6.90 12.96 15.32
C ALA A 28 -5.77 12.11 15.87
N THR A 29 -6.04 11.39 16.95
CA THR A 29 -5.07 10.50 17.58
C THR A 29 -4.59 9.56 16.48
N PRO A 30 -3.28 9.47 16.20
CA PRO A 30 -2.77 8.53 15.21
C PRO A 30 -3.23 7.15 15.65
N THR A 31 -3.95 6.47 14.76
CA THR A 31 -4.26 5.05 14.94
C THR A 31 -2.91 4.37 15.13
N ALA A 32 -2.66 3.88 16.36
CA ALA A 32 -1.37 3.29 16.69
C ALA A 32 -1.11 2.15 15.68
N PRO A 33 0.07 2.11 15.04
CA PRO A 33 0.38 1.03 14.13
C PRO A 33 0.27 -0.30 14.87
N MET A 34 -0.27 -1.32 14.22
CA MET A 34 -0.46 -2.66 14.76
C MET A 34 0.85 -3.38 15.13
N ASN A 35 2.00 -2.71 15.01
CA ASN A 35 3.28 -3.08 15.60
C ASN A 35 3.84 -1.83 16.29
N ALA A 36 4.46 -1.98 17.47
CA ALA A 36 5.18 -0.87 18.10
C ALA A 36 6.18 -0.28 17.08
N PRO A 37 6.25 1.05 16.90
CA PRO A 37 7.12 1.68 15.89
C PRO A 37 8.62 1.38 16.10
N SER A 38 8.98 0.72 17.20
CA SER A 38 10.32 0.25 17.55
C SER A 38 10.64 -1.19 17.16
N LEU A 39 9.66 -2.01 16.72
CA LEU A 39 9.91 -3.41 16.39
C LEU A 39 10.27 -3.59 14.90
N PRO A 40 11.32 -4.39 14.59
CA PRO A 40 11.68 -4.69 13.21
C PRO A 40 10.58 -5.50 12.52
N ILE A 41 10.48 -5.34 11.21
CA ILE A 41 9.52 -6.08 10.39
C ILE A 41 9.96 -7.54 10.32
N PRO A 42 9.09 -8.51 10.62
CA PRO A 42 9.42 -9.91 10.38
C PRO A 42 9.73 -10.13 8.90
N LEU A 43 10.90 -10.71 8.57
CA LEU A 43 11.31 -11.05 7.20
C LEU A 43 10.55 -12.26 6.61
N SER A 44 9.31 -12.46 7.08
CA SER A 44 8.43 -13.54 6.61
C SER A 44 8.19 -13.42 5.11
N LEU A 45 8.07 -14.55 4.40
CA LEU A 45 7.92 -14.64 2.94
C LEU A 45 9.18 -14.30 2.13
N MET A 46 10.26 -13.85 2.76
CA MET A 46 11.58 -13.73 2.13
C MET A 46 12.30 -15.08 2.19
N SER A 47 13.01 -15.48 1.13
CA SER A 47 13.83 -16.69 1.14
C SER A 47 15.01 -16.55 2.11
N LEU A 48 15.52 -17.68 2.62
CA LEU A 48 16.65 -17.69 3.55
C LEU A 48 17.90 -17.02 2.96
N GLU A 49 18.21 -17.30 1.69
CA GLU A 49 19.31 -16.67 0.96
C GLU A 49 19.20 -15.14 0.95
N HIS A 50 18.01 -14.60 0.69
CA HIS A 50 17.79 -13.15 0.69
C HIS A 50 17.82 -12.56 2.12
N GLN A 51 17.43 -13.32 3.14
CA GLN A 51 17.57 -12.90 4.55
C GLN A 51 19.05 -12.82 4.95
N GLU A 52 19.85 -13.85 4.63
CA GLU A 52 21.30 -13.87 4.88
C GLU A 52 22.01 -12.71 4.16
N GLU A 53 21.64 -12.45 2.90
CA GLU A 53 22.18 -11.32 2.16
C GLU A 53 21.84 -9.98 2.81
N LEU A 54 20.60 -9.81 3.28
CA LEU A 54 20.17 -8.61 3.99
C LEU A 54 20.95 -8.42 5.29
N GLU A 55 21.14 -9.49 6.06
CA GLU A 55 21.96 -9.48 7.28
C GLU A 55 23.39 -9.03 6.99
N LEU A 56 24.02 -9.58 5.95
CA LEU A 56 25.37 -9.18 5.53
C LEU A 56 25.45 -7.70 5.14
N LEU A 57 24.46 -7.19 4.41
CA LEU A 57 24.41 -5.78 4.02
C LEU A 57 24.16 -4.84 5.21
N LEU A 58 23.58 -5.34 6.31
CA LEU A 58 23.31 -4.59 7.53
C LEU A 58 24.42 -4.74 8.59
N LEU A 59 25.44 -5.55 8.38
CA LEU A 59 26.58 -5.62 9.30
C LEU A 59 27.31 -4.26 9.39
N PRO A 60 27.64 -3.76 10.58
CA PRO A 60 28.50 -2.59 10.73
C PRO A 60 29.84 -2.78 10.02
N LEU A 61 30.35 -1.73 9.36
CA LEU A 61 31.62 -1.82 8.62
C LEU A 61 32.85 -1.92 9.52
N SER A 62 32.80 -1.28 10.68
CA SER A 62 33.82 -1.34 11.73
C SER A 62 33.21 -0.91 13.06
N GLU A 63 33.88 -1.22 14.19
CA GLU A 63 33.44 -0.77 15.51
C GLU A 63 33.47 0.75 15.67
N GLN A 64 34.49 1.42 15.09
CA GLN A 64 34.70 2.86 15.25
C GLN A 64 33.90 3.69 14.24
N GLN A 65 33.67 3.16 13.04
CA GLN A 65 32.93 3.80 11.96
C GLN A 65 31.94 2.79 11.35
N PRO A 66 30.81 2.52 12.01
CA PRO A 66 29.84 1.50 11.57
C PRO A 66 29.27 1.77 10.18
N CYS A 67 29.20 3.05 9.78
CA CYS A 67 28.69 3.48 8.47
C CYS A 67 29.78 3.86 7.45
N GLY A 68 31.06 3.82 7.82
CA GLY A 68 32.16 4.24 6.95
C GLY A 68 32.08 5.72 6.51
N PRO A 69 32.84 6.13 5.48
CA PRO A 69 32.80 7.48 4.92
C PRO A 69 31.57 7.75 4.04
N ALA A 70 31.22 9.02 3.85
CA ALA A 70 30.19 9.45 2.89
C ALA A 70 30.64 9.24 1.43
N LEU A 71 29.71 8.84 0.55
CA LEU A 71 30.00 8.55 -0.86
C LEU A 71 29.56 9.63 -1.86
N ARG A 72 28.97 10.74 -1.41
CA ARG A 72 28.35 11.76 -2.28
C ARG A 72 29.22 12.26 -3.44
N TYR A 73 30.54 12.34 -3.24
CA TYR A 73 31.50 12.81 -4.25
C TYR A 73 32.33 11.68 -4.86
N ASP A 74 32.02 10.44 -4.52
CA ASP A 74 32.73 9.30 -5.01
C ASP A 74 32.30 8.98 -6.46
N PRO A 75 33.23 8.57 -7.35
CA PRO A 75 32.90 8.23 -8.74
C PRO A 75 31.78 7.20 -8.87
N ILE A 76 31.60 6.32 -7.87
CA ILE A 76 30.57 5.29 -7.86
C ILE A 76 29.15 5.86 -8.04
N PHE A 77 28.87 7.07 -7.53
CA PHE A 77 27.58 7.73 -7.71
C PHE A 77 27.30 8.03 -9.18
N THR A 78 28.33 8.48 -9.91
CA THR A 78 28.23 8.79 -11.34
C THR A 78 28.11 7.50 -12.14
N GLU A 79 28.90 6.48 -11.81
CA GLU A 79 28.82 5.16 -12.44
C GLU A 79 27.42 4.56 -12.32
N ILE A 80 26.86 4.52 -11.12
CA ILE A 80 25.51 3.98 -10.90
C ILE A 80 24.46 4.82 -11.62
N ARG A 81 24.54 6.16 -11.57
CA ARG A 81 23.62 7.02 -12.31
C ARG A 81 23.64 6.75 -13.81
N LEU A 82 24.83 6.64 -14.42
CA LEU A 82 24.97 6.37 -15.84
C LEU A 82 24.46 4.98 -16.22
N ALA A 83 24.62 3.99 -15.34
CA ALA A 83 24.10 2.63 -15.51
C ALA A 83 22.57 2.56 -15.40
N ARG A 84 21.93 3.52 -14.71
CA ARG A 84 20.47 3.64 -14.57
C ARG A 84 19.79 4.36 -15.73
N GLU A 85 20.53 5.06 -16.57
CA GLU A 85 19.96 5.79 -17.71
C GLU A 85 19.44 4.81 -18.77
N GLU A 86 18.21 5.08 -19.23
CA GLU A 86 17.55 4.37 -20.30
C GLU A 86 16.95 5.35 -21.31
N ASP A 87 16.92 4.94 -22.58
CA ASP A 87 16.27 5.70 -23.64
C ASP A 87 14.77 5.33 -23.68
N ASP A 88 13.88 6.32 -23.84
CA ASP A 88 12.44 6.09 -23.96
C ASP A 88 12.09 5.53 -25.36
N PRO A 89 11.55 4.29 -25.45
CA PRO A 89 11.21 3.67 -26.73
C PRO A 89 10.08 4.37 -27.48
N SER A 90 9.28 5.22 -26.81
CA SER A 90 8.18 5.96 -27.42
C SER A 90 8.63 7.23 -28.15
N LEU A 91 9.87 7.68 -27.94
CA LEU A 91 10.40 8.89 -28.57
C LEU A 91 10.97 8.58 -29.97
N PRO A 92 10.64 9.39 -30.99
CA PRO A 92 11.18 9.20 -32.33
C PRO A 92 12.69 9.48 -32.37
N MET A 93 13.48 8.49 -32.79
CA MET A 93 14.95 8.61 -32.89
C MET A 93 15.45 9.41 -34.12
N GLY A 94 14.54 9.84 -35.00
CA GLY A 94 14.92 10.50 -36.25
C GLY A 94 15.72 9.57 -37.18
N GLN A 95 16.67 10.12 -37.94
CA GLN A 95 17.44 9.38 -38.95
C GLN A 95 18.62 8.56 -38.39
N TRP A 96 18.82 8.56 -37.07
CA TRP A 96 19.93 7.86 -36.42
C TRP A 96 19.38 6.75 -35.52
N GLU A 97 19.01 5.63 -36.12
CA GLU A 97 18.62 4.44 -35.36
C GLU A 97 19.86 3.85 -34.68
N ARG A 98 19.89 3.91 -33.35
CA ARG A 98 20.85 3.21 -32.49
C ARG A 98 20.09 2.27 -31.56
N PRO A 99 20.72 1.20 -31.05
CA PRO A 99 20.12 0.41 -29.98
C PRO A 99 19.76 1.32 -28.81
N LEU A 100 18.51 1.24 -28.34
CA LEU A 100 18.04 1.93 -27.14
C LEU A 100 18.98 1.59 -25.98
N LYS A 101 19.49 2.63 -25.30
CA LYS A 101 20.18 2.44 -24.03
C LYS A 101 19.19 1.85 -23.03
N LYS A 102 19.58 0.78 -22.35
CA LYS A 102 18.81 0.17 -21.25
C LYS A 102 19.62 0.25 -19.97
N ALA A 103 18.93 0.37 -18.86
CA ALA A 103 19.57 0.27 -17.56
C ALA A 103 20.16 -1.14 -17.35
N ASP A 104 21.37 -1.20 -16.79
CA ASP A 104 22.03 -2.46 -16.42
C ASP A 104 21.78 -2.75 -14.93
N TRP A 105 20.61 -3.32 -14.64
CA TRP A 105 20.17 -3.59 -13.27
C TRP A 105 21.11 -4.53 -12.51
N ALA A 106 21.71 -5.51 -13.19
CA ALA A 106 22.67 -6.42 -12.57
C ALA A 106 23.98 -5.70 -12.20
N LEU A 107 24.47 -4.79 -13.06
CA LEU A 107 25.61 -3.94 -12.72
C LEU A 107 25.30 -3.03 -11.54
N ILE A 108 24.14 -2.37 -11.55
CA ILE A 108 23.70 -1.48 -10.46
C ILE A 108 23.64 -2.25 -9.14
N GLU A 109 22.98 -3.41 -9.13
CA GLU A 109 22.90 -4.28 -7.96
C GLU A 109 24.29 -4.62 -7.40
N ASN A 110 25.19 -5.11 -8.26
CA ASN A 110 26.53 -5.50 -7.86
C ASN A 110 27.32 -4.33 -7.26
N ARG A 111 27.22 -3.14 -7.88
CA ARG A 111 27.90 -1.92 -7.40
C ARG A 111 27.33 -1.45 -6.06
N CYS A 112 26.02 -1.40 -5.91
CA CYS A 112 25.38 -0.99 -4.67
C CYS A 112 25.69 -1.96 -3.53
N LYS A 113 25.59 -3.28 -3.76
CA LYS A 113 25.94 -4.30 -2.77
C LYS A 113 27.39 -4.19 -2.33
N ALA A 114 28.33 -4.02 -3.26
CA ALA A 114 29.74 -3.84 -2.92
C ALA A 114 29.95 -2.61 -2.01
N MET A 115 29.32 -1.47 -2.33
CA MET A 115 29.45 -0.27 -1.50
C MET A 115 28.88 -0.46 -0.10
N LEU A 116 27.66 -0.99 0.01
CA LEU A 116 26.98 -1.21 1.29
C LEU A 116 27.70 -2.25 2.16
N ALA A 117 28.23 -3.31 1.56
CA ALA A 117 28.90 -4.38 2.28
C ALA A 117 30.28 -3.99 2.81
N SER A 118 31.04 -3.16 2.09
CA SER A 118 32.47 -2.98 2.41
C SER A 118 32.94 -1.54 2.57
N ARG A 119 32.12 -0.53 2.26
CA ARG A 119 32.62 0.85 2.22
C ARG A 119 31.75 1.90 2.89
N SER A 120 30.45 1.93 2.64
CA SER A 120 29.57 2.93 3.23
C SER A 120 28.15 2.44 3.38
N LYS A 121 27.55 2.74 4.54
CA LYS A 121 26.10 2.65 4.72
C LYS A 121 25.50 3.99 4.26
N ASP A 122 24.97 3.99 3.04
CA ASP A 122 24.45 5.20 2.39
C ASP A 122 23.04 4.94 1.86
N LEU A 123 22.11 5.80 2.26
CA LEU A 123 20.69 5.67 1.95
C LEU A 123 20.41 5.85 0.45
N GLN A 124 21.17 6.68 -0.26
CA GLN A 124 21.02 6.85 -1.70
C GLN A 124 21.40 5.58 -2.46
N ILE A 125 22.48 4.92 -2.02
CA ILE A 125 22.91 3.62 -2.58
C ILE A 125 21.86 2.54 -2.28
N ALA A 126 21.30 2.52 -1.06
CA ALA A 126 20.27 1.57 -0.68
C ALA A 126 18.99 1.71 -1.50
N VAL A 127 18.51 2.94 -1.77
CA VAL A 127 17.31 3.12 -2.60
C VAL A 127 17.56 2.78 -4.09
N TRP A 128 18.79 2.91 -4.59
CA TRP A 128 19.15 2.41 -5.92
C TRP A 128 19.23 0.89 -5.97
N LEU A 129 19.71 0.24 -4.91
CA LEU A 129 19.67 -1.22 -4.80
C LEU A 129 18.23 -1.73 -4.75
N LEU A 130 17.37 -1.07 -3.97
CA LEU A 130 15.93 -1.34 -3.92
C LEU A 130 15.30 -1.30 -5.31
N GLU A 131 15.60 -0.26 -6.09
CA GLU A 131 15.12 -0.16 -7.47
C GLU A 131 15.65 -1.29 -8.35
N ALA A 132 16.96 -1.57 -8.30
CA ALA A 132 17.57 -2.65 -9.09
C ALA A 132 16.98 -4.02 -8.78
N TRP A 133 16.74 -4.33 -7.50
CA TRP A 133 16.05 -5.56 -7.11
C TRP A 133 14.59 -5.56 -7.56
N THR A 134 13.88 -4.44 -7.46
CA THR A 134 12.49 -4.32 -7.93
C THR A 134 12.38 -4.59 -9.43
N MET A 135 13.31 -4.05 -10.22
CA MET A 135 13.29 -4.21 -11.67
C MET A 135 13.65 -5.63 -12.13
N GLN A 136 14.44 -6.35 -11.35
CA GLN A 136 14.83 -7.73 -11.66
C GLN A 136 13.86 -8.78 -11.10
N HIS A 137 13.27 -8.51 -9.94
CA HIS A 137 12.51 -9.50 -9.16
C HIS A 137 11.07 -9.08 -8.83
N GLY A 138 10.62 -7.92 -9.31
CA GLY A 138 9.27 -7.40 -9.06
C GLY A 138 9.03 -7.15 -7.57
N VAL A 139 7.86 -7.58 -7.08
CA VAL A 139 7.42 -7.34 -5.69
C VAL A 139 8.33 -7.97 -4.64
N ASP A 140 8.98 -9.10 -4.93
CA ASP A 140 9.93 -9.73 -4.01
C ASP A 140 11.19 -8.88 -3.84
N GLY A 141 11.66 -8.27 -4.95
CA GLY A 141 12.78 -7.35 -4.94
C GLY A 141 12.46 -6.03 -4.23
N LEU A 142 11.24 -5.53 -4.41
CA LEU A 142 10.74 -4.38 -3.67
C LEU A 142 10.73 -4.66 -2.16
N TYR A 143 10.25 -5.84 -1.74
CA TYR A 143 10.20 -6.21 -0.33
C TYR A 143 11.59 -6.29 0.29
N ARG A 144 12.55 -6.90 -0.40
CA ARG A 144 13.97 -6.94 -0.01
C ARG A 144 14.54 -5.54 0.16
N GLY A 145 14.33 -4.67 -0.83
CA GLY A 145 14.87 -3.32 -0.82
C GLY A 145 14.25 -2.44 0.26
N LEU A 146 12.94 -2.50 0.47
CA LEU A 146 12.27 -1.78 1.56
C LEU A 146 12.77 -2.25 2.94
N SER A 147 12.99 -3.56 3.10
CA SER A 147 13.54 -4.15 4.33
C SER A 147 14.98 -3.69 4.59
N LEU A 148 15.81 -3.54 3.54
CA LEU A 148 17.14 -2.95 3.63
C LEU A 148 17.11 -1.49 4.06
N VAL A 149 16.25 -0.69 3.44
CA VAL A 149 16.12 0.73 3.78
C VAL A 149 15.65 0.90 5.23
N ASP A 150 14.61 0.16 5.65
CA ASP A 150 14.13 0.17 7.04
C ASP A 150 15.22 -0.28 8.02
N GLY A 151 15.93 -1.37 7.71
CA GLY A 151 17.05 -1.87 8.51
C GLY A 151 18.15 -0.84 8.69
N LEU A 152 18.56 -0.15 7.62
CA LEU A 152 19.58 0.90 7.69
C LEU A 152 19.11 2.09 8.54
N LEU A 153 17.87 2.54 8.35
CA LEU A 153 17.31 3.66 9.11
C LEU A 153 17.23 3.34 10.60
N ARG A 154 16.82 2.13 10.97
CA ARG A 154 16.68 1.74 12.38
C ARG A 154 18.01 1.44 13.06
N GLN A 155 18.91 0.74 12.40
CA GLN A 155 20.18 0.31 13.00
C GLN A 155 21.23 1.42 13.03
N PHE A 156 21.19 2.33 12.04
CA PHE A 156 22.27 3.29 11.82
C PHE A 156 21.79 4.74 11.78
N TRP A 157 20.61 5.06 12.32
CA TRP A 157 19.99 6.39 12.17
C TRP A 157 20.99 7.56 12.28
N GLU A 158 21.72 7.65 13.39
CA GLU A 158 22.69 8.71 13.64
C GLU A 158 23.89 8.69 12.66
N PRO A 159 24.67 7.59 12.54
CA PRO A 159 25.86 7.56 11.68
C PRO A 159 25.62 7.35 10.18
N LEU A 160 24.39 7.04 9.75
CA LEU A 160 24.05 6.72 8.35
C LEU A 160 24.36 7.90 7.41
N HIS A 161 24.68 7.61 6.15
CA HIS A 161 24.86 8.66 5.13
C HIS A 161 23.60 8.83 4.27
N PRO A 162 23.29 10.06 3.80
CA PRO A 162 23.97 11.33 4.09
C PRO A 162 23.74 11.81 5.53
N ALA A 163 24.78 12.24 6.26
CA ALA A 163 24.62 12.70 7.65
C ALA A 163 23.67 13.92 7.77
N ILE A 164 22.89 13.97 8.85
CA ILE A 164 22.14 15.18 9.25
C ILE A 164 23.16 16.17 9.85
N GLN A 165 23.20 17.40 9.34
CA GLN A 165 24.20 18.40 9.74
C GLN A 165 23.50 19.67 10.23
N ASP A 166 23.86 20.16 11.42
CA ASP A 166 23.29 21.39 11.99
C ASP A 166 21.74 21.43 12.02
N GLY A 167 21.10 20.26 12.16
CA GLY A 167 19.64 20.12 12.16
C GLY A 167 18.99 20.13 10.77
N ASP A 168 19.78 20.22 9.71
CA ASP A 168 19.35 20.08 8.31
C ASP A 168 19.35 18.59 7.91
N ALA A 169 18.15 18.07 7.67
CA ALA A 169 17.92 16.70 7.24
C ALA A 169 17.65 16.56 5.73
N ASP A 170 17.67 17.65 4.95
CA ASP A 170 17.25 17.65 3.53
C ASP A 170 18.02 16.61 2.71
N ALA A 171 19.34 16.52 2.93
CA ALA A 171 20.17 15.54 2.24
C ALA A 171 19.84 14.08 2.62
N ARG A 172 19.47 13.82 3.89
CA ARG A 172 19.02 12.50 4.37
C ARG A 172 17.64 12.17 3.83
N ILE A 173 16.78 13.18 3.68
CA ILE A 173 15.40 13.04 3.25
C ILE A 173 15.30 12.80 1.74
N ALA A 174 16.16 13.42 0.93
CA ALA A 174 16.09 13.38 -0.52
C ALA A 174 15.99 11.96 -1.15
N PRO A 175 16.73 10.92 -0.68
CA PRO A 175 16.52 9.54 -1.15
C PRO A 175 15.11 8.99 -0.89
N LEU A 176 14.48 9.36 0.22
CA LEU A 176 13.11 8.95 0.56
C LEU A 176 12.10 9.72 -0.29
N GLU A 177 12.30 11.02 -0.52
CA GLU A 177 11.45 11.78 -1.45
C GLU A 177 11.56 11.25 -2.88
N TRP A 178 12.74 10.81 -3.30
CA TRP A 178 12.94 10.14 -4.57
C TRP A 178 12.13 8.84 -4.67
N LEU A 179 12.04 8.06 -3.58
CA LEU A 179 11.15 6.88 -3.51
C LEU A 179 9.68 7.28 -3.74
N ASN A 180 9.23 8.38 -3.16
CA ASN A 180 7.86 8.87 -3.34
C ASN A 180 7.58 9.40 -4.75
N GLY A 181 8.57 10.01 -5.39
CA GLY A 181 8.41 10.63 -6.70
C GLY A 181 8.71 9.66 -7.84
N SER A 182 9.98 9.56 -8.20
CA SER A 182 10.45 8.84 -9.39
C SER A 182 10.28 7.34 -9.26
N PHE A 183 10.56 6.77 -8.09
CA PHE A 183 10.45 5.32 -7.92
C PHE A 183 8.98 4.87 -7.93
N ALA A 184 8.06 5.61 -7.30
CA ALA A 184 6.62 5.33 -7.40
C ALA A 184 6.13 5.30 -8.87
N ALA A 185 6.60 6.24 -9.70
CA ALA A 185 6.30 6.23 -11.14
C ALA A 185 6.91 5.00 -11.84
N THR A 186 8.14 4.62 -11.48
CA THR A 186 8.82 3.42 -11.99
C THR A 186 8.07 2.15 -11.64
N VAL A 187 7.61 1.99 -10.39
CA VAL A 187 6.77 0.87 -9.95
C VAL A 187 5.48 0.81 -10.75
N ARG A 188 4.82 1.95 -10.96
CA ARG A 188 3.55 2.02 -11.71
C ARG A 188 3.71 1.61 -13.17
N VAL A 189 4.80 2.03 -13.82
CA VAL A 189 4.97 1.89 -15.28
C VAL A 189 5.76 0.63 -15.65
N GLN A 190 6.77 0.26 -14.89
CA GLN A 190 7.77 -0.73 -15.32
C GLN A 190 7.78 -2.01 -14.49
N MET A 191 7.33 -1.99 -13.22
CA MET A 191 7.32 -3.20 -12.40
C MET A 191 6.28 -4.20 -12.95
N PRO A 192 6.69 -5.44 -13.30
CA PRO A 192 5.78 -6.44 -13.82
C PRO A 192 4.86 -6.99 -12.71
N LEU A 193 3.55 -6.91 -12.91
CA LEU A 193 2.54 -7.57 -12.07
C LEU A 193 2.39 -9.05 -12.42
N LEU A 194 2.41 -9.35 -13.73
CA LEU A 194 2.45 -10.70 -14.26
C LEU A 194 3.15 -10.74 -15.62
N LYS A 195 3.44 -11.94 -16.11
CA LYS A 195 3.96 -12.17 -17.47
C LYS A 195 3.03 -13.11 -18.23
N ILE A 196 2.60 -12.67 -19.41
CA ILE A 196 1.76 -13.46 -20.32
C ILE A 196 2.65 -14.06 -21.41
N GLN A 197 2.72 -15.40 -21.44
CA GLN A 197 3.51 -16.10 -22.45
C GLN A 197 2.91 -15.89 -23.84
N GLY A 198 3.78 -15.62 -24.82
CA GLY A 198 3.38 -15.42 -26.22
C GLY A 198 2.93 -13.99 -26.57
N ARG A 199 3.00 -13.04 -25.63
CA ARG A 199 2.72 -11.61 -25.87
C ARG A 199 3.99 -10.77 -25.96
N LYS A 200 3.92 -9.66 -26.69
CA LYS A 200 4.97 -8.64 -26.76
C LYS A 200 4.42 -7.23 -26.43
N PRO A 201 4.88 -6.58 -25.34
CA PRO A 201 5.75 -7.13 -24.28
C PRO A 201 5.03 -8.18 -23.42
N PRO A 202 5.75 -9.17 -22.86
CA PRO A 202 5.12 -10.20 -22.04
C PRO A 202 4.69 -9.68 -20.66
N ALA A 203 5.42 -8.71 -20.11
CA ALA A 203 5.14 -8.12 -18.81
C ALA A 203 3.93 -7.19 -18.88
N GLN A 204 3.06 -7.27 -17.86
CA GLN A 204 1.94 -6.35 -17.68
C GLN A 204 2.16 -5.56 -16.39
N SER A 205 2.16 -4.23 -16.48
CA SER A 205 2.34 -3.29 -15.37
C SER A 205 1.02 -2.79 -14.80
N LEU A 206 1.08 -2.03 -13.71
CA LEU A 206 -0.09 -1.30 -13.20
C LEU A 206 -0.60 -0.30 -14.25
N SER A 207 0.31 0.39 -14.96
CA SER A 207 -0.07 1.33 -16.02
C SER A 207 -0.81 0.65 -17.19
N ASP A 208 -0.44 -0.59 -17.54
CA ASP A 208 -1.17 -1.38 -18.54
C ASP A 208 -2.59 -1.68 -18.08
N TRP A 209 -2.73 -2.09 -16.82
CA TRP A 209 -4.03 -2.37 -16.22
C TRP A 209 -4.94 -1.14 -16.17
N GLU A 210 -4.40 0.00 -15.78
CA GLU A 210 -5.11 1.28 -15.78
C GLU A 210 -5.55 1.69 -17.19
N ARG A 211 -4.68 1.53 -18.20
CA ARG A 211 -5.04 1.76 -19.62
C ARG A 211 -6.18 0.86 -20.07
N MET A 212 -6.14 -0.43 -19.74
CA MET A 212 -7.23 -1.35 -20.09
C MET A 212 -8.55 -0.96 -19.38
N THR A 213 -8.48 -0.57 -18.11
CA THR A 213 -9.64 -0.10 -17.34
C THR A 213 -10.26 1.15 -17.94
N ALA A 214 -9.43 2.14 -18.32
CA ALA A 214 -9.91 3.38 -18.92
C ALA A 214 -10.61 3.14 -20.28
N ARG A 215 -10.08 2.24 -21.10
CA ARG A 215 -10.69 1.86 -22.39
C ARG A 215 -12.03 1.17 -22.21
N GLU A 216 -12.13 0.25 -21.25
CA GLU A 216 -13.36 -0.45 -20.89
C GLU A 216 -14.46 0.54 -20.47
N LEU A 217 -14.14 1.47 -19.56
CA LEU A 217 -15.08 2.51 -19.11
C LEU A 217 -15.49 3.48 -20.21
N ALA A 218 -14.59 3.78 -21.17
CA ALA A 218 -14.87 4.64 -22.30
C ALA A 218 -15.63 3.94 -23.44
N GLY A 219 -15.84 2.62 -23.37
CA GLY A 219 -16.44 1.84 -24.45
C GLY A 219 -15.62 1.86 -25.75
N GLN A 220 -14.31 2.16 -25.66
CA GLN A 220 -13.44 2.31 -26.83
C GLN A 220 -12.83 0.95 -27.22
N PRO A 221 -12.83 0.58 -28.51
CA PRO A 221 -12.06 -0.56 -28.96
C PRO A 221 -10.58 -0.27 -28.71
N GLY A 222 -9.83 -1.27 -28.24
CA GLY A 222 -8.40 -1.07 -28.04
C GLY A 222 -7.68 -0.87 -29.37
N GLU A 223 -6.69 0.02 -29.36
CA GLU A 223 -5.82 0.18 -30.53
C GLU A 223 -4.85 -1.01 -30.61
N PRO A 224 -4.61 -1.56 -31.82
CA PRO A 224 -3.60 -2.59 -32.01
C PRO A 224 -2.23 -2.09 -31.53
N HIS A 225 -1.42 -2.99 -31.00
CA HIS A 225 -0.01 -2.65 -30.77
C HIS A 225 0.70 -2.36 -32.10
N VAL A 226 1.85 -1.68 -32.04
CA VAL A 226 2.71 -1.41 -33.20
C VAL A 226 3.04 -2.70 -33.98
N ASP A 227 3.08 -3.84 -33.28
CA ASP A 227 3.33 -5.17 -33.85
C ASP A 227 2.08 -5.85 -34.45
N GLY A 228 0.93 -5.17 -34.49
CA GLY A 228 -0.32 -5.68 -35.06
C GLY A 228 -1.11 -6.66 -34.17
N GLU A 229 -0.64 -6.92 -32.94
CA GLU A 229 -1.39 -7.75 -31.98
C GLU A 229 -2.65 -7.03 -31.50
N ALA A 230 -3.75 -7.80 -31.40
CA ALA A 230 -5.01 -7.32 -30.84
C ALA A 230 -4.81 -6.80 -29.40
N PRO A 231 -5.46 -5.69 -29.03
CA PRO A 231 -5.36 -5.12 -27.69
C PRO A 231 -5.80 -6.16 -26.65
N LEU A 232 -5.02 -6.30 -25.60
CA LEU A 232 -5.38 -7.16 -24.48
C LEU A 232 -6.49 -6.50 -23.65
N THR A 233 -7.47 -7.29 -23.22
CA THR A 233 -8.56 -6.87 -22.34
C THR A 233 -8.33 -7.34 -20.90
N ARG A 234 -8.96 -6.66 -19.92
CA ARG A 234 -8.91 -7.07 -18.52
C ARG A 234 -9.43 -8.49 -18.31
N ILE A 235 -10.51 -8.87 -18.99
CA ILE A 235 -11.11 -10.21 -18.89
C ILE A 235 -10.12 -11.28 -19.33
N GLU A 236 -9.40 -11.06 -20.43
CA GLU A 236 -8.37 -11.99 -20.92
C GLU A 236 -7.19 -12.11 -19.94
N VAL A 237 -6.77 -10.99 -19.33
CA VAL A 237 -5.70 -10.99 -18.34
C VAL A 237 -6.12 -11.77 -17.09
N ILE A 238 -7.32 -11.51 -16.56
CA ILE A 238 -7.88 -12.20 -15.40
C ILE A 238 -8.00 -13.70 -15.67
N ALA A 239 -8.57 -14.07 -16.83
CA ALA A 239 -8.73 -15.47 -17.20
C ALA A 239 -7.38 -16.18 -17.29
N TYR A 240 -6.38 -15.57 -17.92
CA TYR A 240 -5.02 -16.12 -17.98
C TYR A 240 -4.40 -16.25 -16.58
N ALA A 241 -4.50 -15.19 -15.76
CA ALA A 241 -3.96 -15.12 -14.42
C ALA A 241 -4.53 -16.22 -13.52
N GLN A 242 -5.85 -16.38 -13.46
CA GLN A 242 -6.51 -17.37 -12.62
C GLN A 242 -6.24 -18.80 -13.10
N GLN A 243 -6.14 -19.03 -14.42
CA GLN A 243 -5.88 -20.37 -14.97
C GLN A 243 -4.43 -20.83 -14.82
N ARG A 244 -3.45 -19.90 -14.87
CA ARG A 244 -2.03 -20.28 -14.97
C ARG A 244 -1.16 -19.79 -13.82
N LEU A 245 -1.54 -18.72 -13.13
CA LEU A 245 -0.68 -18.02 -12.19
C LEU A 245 -1.30 -17.87 -10.79
N GLY A 246 -2.41 -18.54 -10.49
CA GLY A 246 -3.20 -18.29 -9.27
C GLY A 246 -2.40 -18.32 -7.97
N ARG A 247 -1.62 -19.38 -7.71
CA ARG A 247 -0.77 -19.49 -6.51
C ARG A 247 0.35 -18.43 -6.49
N GLU A 248 0.97 -18.17 -7.63
CA GLU A 248 2.03 -17.16 -7.74
C GLU A 248 1.47 -15.76 -7.41
N LEU A 249 0.30 -15.41 -7.94
CA LEU A 249 -0.35 -14.13 -7.70
C LEU A 249 -0.84 -13.99 -6.25
N ALA A 250 -1.34 -15.07 -5.64
CA ALA A 250 -1.69 -15.08 -4.22
C ALA A 250 -0.45 -14.82 -3.34
N ASN A 251 0.71 -15.42 -3.66
CA ASN A 251 1.96 -15.14 -2.96
C ASN A 251 2.41 -13.68 -3.18
N ARG A 252 2.37 -13.17 -4.42
CA ARG A 252 2.72 -11.77 -4.74
C ARG A 252 1.84 -10.79 -3.97
N LEU A 253 0.55 -11.09 -3.83
CA LEU A 253 -0.38 -10.27 -3.04
C LEU A 253 0.06 -10.19 -1.56
N GLN A 254 0.39 -11.32 -0.94
CA GLN A 254 0.91 -11.34 0.43
C GLN A 254 2.22 -10.55 0.56
N VAL A 255 3.11 -10.63 -0.43
CA VAL A 255 4.36 -9.86 -0.45
C VAL A 255 4.09 -8.35 -0.55
N VAL A 256 3.15 -7.92 -1.40
CA VAL A 256 2.76 -6.49 -1.49
C VAL A 256 2.18 -5.99 -0.17
N GLN A 257 1.39 -6.80 0.54
CA GLN A 257 0.90 -6.48 1.87
C GLN A 257 2.05 -6.32 2.89
N ARG A 258 3.10 -7.14 2.79
CA ARG A 258 4.33 -6.94 3.58
C ARG A 258 5.06 -5.66 3.21
N CYS A 259 5.15 -5.31 1.93
CA CYS A 259 5.73 -4.03 1.48
C CYS A 259 4.96 -2.83 2.06
N LEU A 260 3.62 -2.88 2.04
CA LEU A 260 2.77 -1.82 2.61
C LEU A 260 2.99 -1.66 4.11
N ASN A 261 3.00 -2.77 4.86
CA ASN A 261 3.29 -2.76 6.29
C ASN A 261 4.69 -2.18 6.57
N CYS A 262 5.70 -2.63 5.82
CA CYS A 262 7.08 -2.13 5.92
C CYS A 262 7.15 -0.62 5.71
N LEU A 263 6.46 -0.11 4.68
CA LEU A 263 6.43 1.31 4.37
C LEU A 263 5.77 2.12 5.50
N GLU A 264 4.67 1.61 6.07
CA GLU A 264 3.97 2.26 7.19
C GLU A 264 4.81 2.31 8.47
N THR A 265 5.48 1.21 8.82
CA THR A 265 6.34 1.16 10.01
C THR A 265 7.59 2.00 9.85
N MET A 266 8.16 2.03 8.64
CA MET A 266 9.31 2.86 8.31
C MET A 266 8.95 4.35 8.38
N LEU A 267 7.78 4.75 7.84
CA LEU A 267 7.27 6.12 7.95
C LEU A 267 7.07 6.53 9.40
N ALA A 268 6.41 5.71 10.21
CA ALA A 268 6.21 6.02 11.62
C ALA A 268 7.53 6.20 12.38
N PHE A 269 8.57 5.42 12.02
CA PHE A 269 9.90 5.60 12.59
C PHE A 269 10.55 6.93 12.15
N VAL A 270 10.50 7.26 10.86
CA VAL A 270 11.07 8.51 10.34
C VAL A 270 10.33 9.73 10.90
N ASP A 271 9.00 9.66 11.03
CA ASP A 271 8.18 10.68 11.68
C ASP A 271 8.59 10.92 13.13
N LEU A 272 8.90 9.85 13.88
CA LEU A 272 9.38 9.95 15.26
C LEU A 272 10.74 10.68 15.34
N GLN A 273 11.61 10.49 14.34
CA GLN A 273 12.95 11.07 14.33
C GLN A 273 12.97 12.53 13.83
N LEU A 274 12.17 12.86 12.82
CA LEU A 274 12.23 14.15 12.11
C LEU A 274 11.04 15.06 12.40
N GLY A 275 9.97 14.56 13.03
CA GLY A 275 8.76 15.32 13.30
C GLY A 275 8.20 15.99 12.05
N GLY A 276 8.02 17.31 12.09
CA GLY A 276 7.49 18.09 10.96
C GLY A 276 8.37 18.13 9.71
N GLN A 277 9.62 17.66 9.77
CA GLN A 277 10.52 17.56 8.61
C GLN A 277 10.44 16.19 7.91
N ALA A 278 9.66 15.23 8.43
CA ALA A 278 9.60 13.91 7.84
C ALA A 278 9.05 13.93 6.39
N PRO A 279 9.61 13.13 5.47
CA PRO A 279 9.16 13.10 4.09
C PRO A 279 7.80 12.43 3.95
N ASN A 280 7.07 12.90 2.93
CA ASN A 280 5.85 12.25 2.49
C ASN A 280 6.18 11.06 1.56
N LEU A 281 5.62 9.87 1.82
CA LEU A 281 5.68 8.70 0.92
C LEU A 281 4.30 8.26 0.38
N SER A 282 3.31 9.15 0.34
CA SER A 282 1.92 8.85 -0.03
C SER A 282 1.72 8.37 -1.46
N LYS A 283 2.53 8.82 -2.43
CA LYS A 283 2.43 8.38 -3.83
C LYS A 283 2.93 6.96 -3.99
N LEU A 284 4.04 6.61 -3.32
CA LEU A 284 4.52 5.22 -3.30
C LEU A 284 3.49 4.33 -2.61
N LYS A 285 2.99 4.73 -1.43
CA LYS A 285 1.92 4.00 -0.73
C LYS A 285 0.69 3.80 -1.61
N GLY A 286 0.19 4.86 -2.23
CA GLY A 286 -0.97 4.81 -3.13
C GLY A 286 -0.74 3.91 -4.34
N THR A 287 0.47 3.91 -4.89
CA THR A 287 0.85 3.00 -5.99
C THR A 287 0.81 1.55 -5.53
N LEU A 288 1.34 1.23 -4.34
CA LEU A 288 1.31 -0.14 -3.80
C LEU A 288 -0.09 -0.60 -3.44
N VAL A 289 -0.96 0.28 -2.92
CA VAL A 289 -2.39 -0.02 -2.71
C VAL A 289 -3.09 -0.30 -4.04
N ALA A 290 -2.77 0.45 -5.10
CA ALA A 290 -3.31 0.18 -6.43
C ALA A 290 -2.81 -1.18 -6.97
N VAL A 291 -1.53 -1.52 -6.78
CA VAL A 291 -0.98 -2.83 -7.11
C VAL A 291 -1.70 -3.95 -6.35
N GLU A 292 -1.87 -3.81 -5.03
CA GLU A 292 -2.59 -4.77 -4.18
C GLU A 292 -4.01 -5.01 -4.70
N ARG A 293 -4.75 -3.93 -5.02
CA ARG A 293 -6.11 -4.02 -5.56
C ARG A 293 -6.17 -4.73 -6.91
N VAL A 294 -5.16 -4.55 -7.77
CA VAL A 294 -5.09 -5.27 -9.05
C VAL A 294 -4.78 -6.75 -8.81
N LEU A 295 -3.81 -7.07 -7.95
CA LEU A 295 -3.48 -8.45 -7.61
C LEU A 295 -4.66 -9.20 -6.99
N HIS A 296 -5.49 -8.54 -6.16
CA HIS A 296 -6.74 -9.12 -5.66
C HIS A 296 -7.72 -9.53 -6.77
N GLN A 297 -7.79 -8.77 -7.87
CA GLN A 297 -8.66 -9.11 -9.01
C GLN A 297 -8.07 -10.22 -9.89
N LEU A 298 -6.74 -10.38 -9.88
CA LEU A 298 -6.03 -11.37 -10.69
C LEU A 298 -5.88 -12.71 -9.98
N ALA A 299 -5.73 -12.71 -8.66
CA ALA A 299 -5.67 -13.91 -7.85
C ALA A 299 -7.06 -14.58 -7.84
N PRO A 300 -7.11 -15.93 -7.89
CA PRO A 300 -8.37 -16.63 -7.65
C PRO A 300 -8.83 -16.34 -6.23
N GLU A 301 -10.14 -16.19 -6.03
CA GLU A 301 -10.70 -16.18 -4.69
C GLU A 301 -10.24 -17.46 -3.97
N PRO A 302 -9.80 -17.38 -2.71
CA PRO A 302 -9.52 -18.58 -1.94
C PRO A 302 -10.83 -19.38 -1.90
N LYS A 303 -10.89 -20.47 -2.68
CA LYS A 303 -11.85 -21.51 -2.40
C LYS A 303 -11.50 -21.95 -0.99
N GLU A 304 -12.42 -21.75 -0.05
CA GLU A 304 -12.38 -22.46 1.21
C GLU A 304 -12.22 -23.93 0.83
N GLU A 305 -11.01 -24.45 0.92
CA GLU A 305 -10.79 -25.88 0.83
C GLU A 305 -11.61 -26.44 1.99
N GLU A 306 -12.74 -27.07 1.66
CA GLU A 306 -13.47 -27.92 2.60
C GLU A 306 -12.42 -28.83 3.23
N MET A 307 -12.01 -28.51 4.44
CA MET A 307 -11.20 -29.38 5.27
C MET A 307 -12.06 -30.61 5.54
N THR A 308 -12.00 -31.59 4.64
CA THR A 308 -12.50 -32.92 4.88
C THR A 308 -11.63 -33.48 6.00
N MET A 309 -12.10 -33.30 7.23
CA MET A 309 -11.58 -33.99 8.40
C MET A 309 -11.69 -35.50 8.14
N PRO A 310 -10.66 -36.31 8.46
CA PRO A 310 -10.77 -37.75 8.35
C PRO A 310 -11.85 -38.22 9.32
N GLU A 311 -12.85 -38.96 8.83
CA GLU A 311 -13.83 -39.64 9.70
C GLU A 311 -13.07 -40.56 10.66
N ALA A 312 -13.15 -40.24 11.96
CA ALA A 312 -12.73 -41.16 13.02
C ALA A 312 -13.80 -42.24 13.22
N PRO A 313 -13.43 -43.49 13.54
CA PRO A 313 -14.37 -44.59 13.63
C PRO A 313 -15.36 -44.40 14.79
N LEU A 314 -16.62 -44.72 14.52
CA LEU A 314 -17.70 -44.80 15.50
C LEU A 314 -17.48 -46.02 16.41
N ASP A 315 -17.25 -45.78 17.69
CA ASP A 315 -17.63 -46.72 18.76
C ASP A 315 -18.12 -45.90 19.97
N GLY A 316 -19.30 -46.28 20.46
CA GLY A 316 -20.10 -45.51 21.40
C GLY A 316 -19.77 -45.74 22.87
N GLU A 317 -20.21 -44.80 23.70
CA GLU A 317 -20.88 -45.06 24.98
C GLU A 317 -21.51 -43.77 25.49
N GLU A 318 -22.78 -43.84 25.92
CA GLU A 318 -23.52 -42.76 26.54
C GLU A 318 -23.02 -42.52 27.98
N VAL A 319 -22.64 -41.28 28.31
CA VAL A 319 -22.73 -40.78 29.69
C VAL A 319 -23.22 -39.34 29.70
N SER A 320 -24.39 -39.16 30.31
CA SER A 320 -25.03 -37.88 30.63
C SER A 320 -24.36 -37.19 31.83
N GLY A 321 -24.20 -35.86 31.78
CA GLY A 321 -24.13 -35.05 33.01
C GLY A 321 -23.14 -33.87 33.08
N MET A 322 -23.49 -32.76 32.42
CA MET A 322 -23.37 -31.36 32.91
C MET A 322 -21.99 -30.72 33.22
N ALA A 323 -21.51 -29.85 32.32
CA ALA A 323 -21.09 -28.47 32.62
C ALA A 323 -20.96 -27.67 31.30
N ALA A 324 -21.78 -26.64 31.17
CA ALA A 324 -21.96 -25.84 29.97
C ALA A 324 -20.78 -24.88 29.71
N GLY A 325 -20.18 -24.99 28.52
CA GLY A 325 -19.39 -23.94 27.87
C GLY A 325 -19.98 -23.74 26.47
N LEU A 326 -20.76 -22.68 26.30
CA LEU A 326 -21.49 -22.35 25.07
C LEU A 326 -20.53 -22.13 23.91
N ALA A 327 -20.44 -23.08 22.99
CA ALA A 327 -20.15 -22.75 21.59
C ALA A 327 -21.31 -21.89 21.05
N PRO A 328 -21.04 -20.80 20.30
CA PRO A 328 -22.13 -20.03 19.70
C PRO A 328 -22.91 -20.94 18.74
N PRO A 329 -24.25 -20.89 18.74
CA PRO A 329 -25.03 -21.66 17.79
C PRO A 329 -24.70 -21.19 16.37
N PRO A 330 -24.82 -22.08 15.36
CA PRO A 330 -24.73 -21.65 13.97
C PRO A 330 -25.87 -20.66 13.73
N VAL A 331 -25.52 -19.40 13.43
CA VAL A 331 -26.50 -18.43 12.96
C VAL A 331 -26.95 -18.92 11.60
N ALA A 332 -28.11 -19.58 11.57
CA ALA A 332 -28.83 -19.82 10.33
C ALA A 332 -29.23 -18.46 9.74
N LEU A 333 -28.43 -17.95 8.81
CA LEU A 333 -28.79 -16.83 7.95
C LEU A 333 -29.83 -17.31 6.93
N SER A 334 -31.06 -17.57 7.37
CA SER A 334 -32.18 -17.77 6.46
C SER A 334 -33.50 -17.39 7.11
N GLY A 335 -34.20 -16.41 6.53
CA GLY A 335 -35.64 -16.25 6.74
C GLY A 335 -36.19 -14.85 7.01
N TRP A 336 -35.47 -13.77 6.73
CA TRP A 336 -36.04 -12.42 6.89
C TRP A 336 -37.11 -12.19 5.80
N LYS A 337 -38.35 -11.94 6.22
CA LYS A 337 -39.50 -11.85 5.31
C LYS A 337 -39.75 -10.44 4.80
N ASN A 338 -39.19 -9.44 5.49
CA ASN A 338 -39.38 -8.04 5.19
C ASN A 338 -38.18 -7.20 5.64
N ARG A 339 -38.16 -5.94 5.16
CA ARG A 339 -37.12 -4.96 5.45
C ARG A 339 -36.93 -4.74 6.96
N ASP A 340 -38.01 -4.66 7.71
CA ASP A 340 -37.96 -4.31 9.13
C ASP A 340 -37.28 -5.41 9.97
N GLU A 341 -37.54 -6.69 9.66
CA GLU A 341 -36.85 -7.83 10.27
C GLU A 341 -35.34 -7.81 10.01
N ALA A 342 -34.92 -7.45 8.79
CA ALA A 342 -33.51 -7.33 8.43
C ALA A 342 -32.80 -6.23 9.23
N TYR A 343 -33.42 -5.04 9.32
CA TYR A 343 -32.86 -3.92 10.07
C TYR A 343 -32.90 -4.14 11.59
N ALA A 344 -33.87 -4.89 12.10
CA ALA A 344 -33.89 -5.32 13.50
C ALA A 344 -32.73 -6.26 13.84
N ALA A 345 -32.43 -7.21 12.94
CA ALA A 345 -31.27 -8.11 13.09
C ALA A 345 -29.94 -7.34 13.08
N LEU A 346 -29.77 -6.38 12.16
CA LEU A 346 -28.59 -5.49 12.13
C LEU A 346 -28.42 -4.70 13.44
N GLY A 347 -29.53 -4.22 14.01
CA GLY A 347 -29.53 -3.56 15.32
C GLY A 347 -29.06 -4.48 16.45
N ALA A 348 -29.61 -5.70 16.51
CA ALA A 348 -29.25 -6.70 17.52
C ALA A 348 -27.77 -7.12 17.42
N ILE A 349 -27.24 -7.25 16.19
CA ILE A 349 -25.82 -7.52 15.95
C ILE A 349 -24.96 -6.35 16.44
N ALA A 350 -25.35 -5.10 16.15
CA ALA A 350 -24.62 -3.94 16.62
C ALA A 350 -24.61 -3.83 18.16
N ASP A 351 -25.72 -4.17 18.83
CA ASP A 351 -25.81 -4.23 20.30
C ASP A 351 -24.89 -5.30 20.88
N TYR A 352 -24.88 -6.49 20.29
CA TYR A 352 -23.99 -7.58 20.70
C TYR A 352 -22.51 -7.22 20.51
N LEU A 353 -22.14 -6.69 19.34
CA LEU A 353 -20.75 -6.31 19.05
C LEU A 353 -20.28 -5.13 19.91
N SER A 354 -21.18 -4.23 20.33
CA SER A 354 -20.84 -3.17 21.28
C SER A 354 -20.44 -3.71 22.67
N LEU A 355 -20.95 -4.88 23.05
CA LEU A 355 -20.63 -5.55 24.32
C LEU A 355 -19.34 -6.37 24.22
N VAL A 356 -19.12 -7.06 23.11
CA VAL A 356 -17.98 -7.97 22.91
C VAL A 356 -16.74 -7.25 22.38
N GLU A 357 -16.93 -6.18 21.60
CA GLU A 357 -15.86 -5.35 21.02
C GLU A 357 -16.09 -3.84 21.24
N PRO A 358 -15.94 -3.32 22.48
CA PRO A 358 -16.27 -1.92 22.80
C PRO A 358 -15.45 -0.86 22.05
N HIS A 359 -14.28 -1.24 21.53
CA HIS A 359 -13.36 -0.37 20.80
C HIS A 359 -13.39 -0.59 19.28
N SER A 360 -14.26 -1.48 18.78
CA SER A 360 -14.44 -1.72 17.35
C SER A 360 -15.26 -0.58 16.73
N PRO A 361 -14.90 -0.10 15.52
CA PRO A 361 -15.72 0.87 14.80
C PRO A 361 -16.99 0.23 14.21
N THR A 362 -17.01 -1.09 14.05
CA THR A 362 -18.08 -1.85 13.39
C THR A 362 -19.47 -1.66 14.00
N PRO A 363 -19.67 -1.70 15.34
CA PRO A 363 -20.98 -1.44 15.94
C PRO A 363 -21.54 -0.06 15.60
N TYR A 364 -20.69 0.97 15.55
CA TYR A 364 -21.08 2.34 15.23
C TYR A 364 -21.50 2.46 13.76
N LEU A 365 -20.78 1.81 12.85
CA LEU A 365 -21.12 1.77 11.43
C LEU A 365 -22.44 1.04 11.16
N LEU A 366 -22.68 -0.09 11.84
CA LEU A 366 -23.94 -0.83 11.74
C LEU A 366 -25.12 0.00 12.26
N ARG A 367 -24.96 0.73 13.37
CA ARG A 367 -26.00 1.64 13.86
C ARG A 367 -26.28 2.79 12.89
N ARG A 368 -25.24 3.36 12.27
CA ARG A 368 -25.38 4.40 11.24
C ARG A 368 -26.15 3.86 10.03
N ALA A 369 -25.81 2.66 9.56
CA ALA A 369 -26.53 1.98 8.48
C ALA A 369 -28.01 1.70 8.82
N VAL A 370 -28.32 1.29 10.05
CA VAL A 370 -29.71 1.10 10.52
C VAL A 370 -30.48 2.41 10.56
N ASN A 371 -29.86 3.49 11.04
CA ASN A 371 -30.49 4.81 11.10
C ASN A 371 -30.78 5.35 9.70
N TRP A 372 -29.81 5.29 8.78
CA TRP A 372 -29.98 5.69 7.39
C TRP A 372 -31.06 4.87 6.69
N GLY A 373 -31.13 3.57 6.97
CA GLY A 373 -32.17 2.69 6.45
C GLY A 373 -33.59 3.06 6.87
N ARG A 374 -33.76 3.87 7.92
CA ARG A 374 -35.07 4.34 8.42
C ARG A 374 -35.40 5.77 8.02
N MET A 375 -34.46 6.52 7.45
CA MET A 375 -34.66 7.92 7.06
C MET A 375 -35.32 8.03 5.67
N PRO A 376 -36.22 9.01 5.49
CA PRO A 376 -36.64 9.43 4.15
C PRO A 376 -35.44 9.93 3.34
N LEU A 377 -35.38 9.57 2.05
CA LEU A 377 -34.26 9.92 1.16
C LEU A 377 -33.87 11.43 1.19
N PRO A 378 -34.81 12.40 1.22
CA PRO A 378 -34.43 13.82 1.29
C PRO A 378 -33.69 14.20 2.57
N GLU A 379 -34.04 13.58 3.70
CA GLU A 379 -33.40 13.81 5.00
C GLU A 379 -32.02 13.15 5.05
N LEU A 380 -31.91 11.93 4.52
CA LEU A 380 -30.65 11.21 4.38
C LEU A 380 -29.66 12.01 3.51
N MET A 381 -30.10 12.51 2.35
CA MET A 381 -29.26 13.32 1.46
C MET A 381 -28.79 14.61 2.13
N ALA A 382 -29.66 15.27 2.91
CA ALA A 382 -29.29 16.48 3.64
C ALA A 382 -28.26 16.21 4.76
N GLU A 383 -28.40 15.09 5.48
CA GLU A 383 -27.46 14.67 6.53
C GLU A 383 -26.08 14.34 5.93
N ILE A 384 -26.05 13.57 4.84
CA ILE A 384 -24.85 13.20 4.11
C ILE A 384 -24.09 14.43 3.59
N ILE A 385 -24.79 15.37 2.96
CA ILE A 385 -24.18 16.59 2.40
C ILE A 385 -23.62 17.48 3.52
N ARG A 386 -24.28 17.49 4.69
CA ARG A 386 -23.88 18.33 5.83
C ARG A 386 -22.69 17.77 6.60
N GLU A 387 -22.58 16.45 6.74
CA GLU A 387 -21.52 15.81 7.54
C GLU A 387 -20.26 15.47 6.72
N GLU A 388 -20.38 15.09 5.45
CA GLU A 388 -19.26 14.51 4.69
C GLU A 388 -18.77 15.37 3.52
N GLY A 389 -19.47 16.47 3.19
CA GLY A 389 -19.05 17.50 2.24
C GLY A 389 -18.98 17.07 0.76
N ASP A 390 -19.06 15.78 0.45
CA ASP A 390 -19.04 15.23 -0.91
C ASP A 390 -19.72 13.85 -0.98
N LEU A 391 -20.83 13.78 -1.73
CA LEU A 391 -21.60 12.55 -1.97
C LEU A 391 -20.75 11.44 -2.60
N ASN A 392 -19.76 11.81 -3.43
CA ASN A 392 -18.88 10.85 -4.09
C ASN A 392 -17.98 10.11 -3.09
N ARG A 393 -17.64 10.73 -1.97
CA ARG A 393 -16.78 10.11 -0.95
C ARG A 393 -17.53 9.01 -0.18
N LEU A 394 -18.83 9.21 0.03
CA LEU A 394 -19.71 8.24 0.67
C LEU A 394 -20.02 7.06 -0.27
N VAL A 395 -20.28 7.32 -1.55
CA VAL A 395 -20.43 6.29 -2.59
C VAL A 395 -19.17 5.39 -2.66
N ASN A 396 -17.99 6.01 -2.57
CA ASN A 396 -16.72 5.30 -2.48
C ASN A 396 -16.54 4.49 -1.18
N MET A 397 -17.05 4.97 -0.04
CA MET A 397 -17.03 4.23 1.24
C MET A 397 -18.02 3.06 1.28
N LEU A 398 -19.19 3.21 0.66
CA LEU A 398 -20.21 2.15 0.58
C LEU A 398 -19.87 1.07 -0.46
N GLY A 399 -18.76 1.21 -1.18
CA GLY A 399 -18.33 0.25 -2.20
C GLY A 399 -19.24 0.18 -3.43
N LEU A 400 -20.21 1.10 -3.54
CA LEU A 400 -21.08 1.22 -4.70
C LEU A 400 -20.31 2.00 -5.77
N ARG A 401 -19.75 1.31 -6.76
CA ARG A 401 -19.18 1.94 -7.94
C ARG A 401 -20.21 1.86 -9.07
N GLU A 402 -20.62 3.01 -9.60
CA GLU A 402 -20.99 3.09 -11.03
C GLU A 402 -19.72 3.20 -11.87
#